data_AF-A0A2T2R767-F1
#
_entry.id   AF-A0A2T2R767-F1
#
_cell.length_a   1.000
_cell.length_b   1.000
_cell.length_c   1.000
_cell.angle_alpha   90.00
_cell.angle_beta   90.00
_cell.angle_gamma   90.00
#
_symmetry.space_group_name_H-M   'P 1'
#
loop_
_entity.id
_entity.type
_entity.pdbx_description
1 polymer ?
#
loop_
_entity_poly.entity_id
_entity_poly.type
_entity_poly.pdbx_seq_one_letter_code
_entity_poly.pdbx_strand_id
1 'polypeptide(L)'
;MLIAGPNLTIDRTLGLAALHPGHVQRAGDVTVTPGGKGLNVARVATALGEQARLVGFTAGHTGAAVAAMIAEEGVALSPVAYGGEARCAMILLEDDGRSTVVNEPGPALGEGDWARYEAAVEAELCQGAPALVCTGSCPPATPDDAYARLVAVAHRHGAAAIVDAARAQLAGVLAAGPDVVTPNLGEAEAVLDGAAG
;
A
#
# COMPACT_ATOMS: atom_id res chain seq x y z
N MET A 1 0.62 -14.22 -8.86
CA MET A 1 0.65 -13.74 -7.46
C MET A 1 -0.45 -12.70 -7.26
N LEU A 2 -1.10 -12.70 -6.09
CA LEU A 2 -2.05 -11.65 -5.70
C LEU A 2 -1.40 -10.71 -4.69
N ILE A 3 -1.67 -9.41 -4.82
CA ILE A 3 -1.11 -8.37 -3.96
C ILE A 3 -2.26 -7.55 -3.38
N ALA A 4 -2.36 -7.47 -2.07
CA ALA A 4 -3.25 -6.56 -1.35
C ALA A 4 -2.46 -5.29 -0.97
N GLY A 5 -2.70 -4.20 -1.71
CA GLY A 5 -2.15 -2.88 -1.46
C GLY A 5 -3.26 -1.86 -1.19
N PRO A 6 -3.73 -1.71 0.06
CA PRO A 6 -4.98 -1.01 0.33
C PRO A 6 -4.90 0.52 0.20
N ASN A 7 -3.71 1.14 0.27
CA ASN A 7 -3.59 2.61 0.26
C ASN A 7 -2.76 3.13 -0.93
N LEU A 8 -3.38 3.11 -2.12
CA LEU A 8 -2.82 3.67 -3.35
C LEU A 8 -2.71 5.20 -3.26
N THR A 9 -1.78 5.78 -4.02
CA THR A 9 -1.47 7.21 -3.96
C THR A 9 -1.10 7.77 -5.33
N ILE A 10 -1.19 9.08 -5.48
CA ILE A 10 -0.42 9.81 -6.50
C ILE A 10 0.87 10.30 -5.84
N ASP A 11 2.00 9.89 -6.40
CA ASP A 11 3.30 10.42 -6.03
C ASP A 11 3.61 11.63 -6.91
N ARG A 12 3.83 12.79 -6.28
CA ARG A 12 4.27 14.02 -6.92
C ARG A 12 5.69 14.28 -6.48
N THR A 13 6.64 14.06 -7.38
CA THR A 13 8.05 14.37 -7.16
C THR A 13 8.36 15.76 -7.71
N LEU A 14 8.83 16.66 -6.85
CA LEU A 14 9.15 18.06 -7.17
C LEU A 14 10.64 18.27 -6.98
N GLY A 15 11.34 18.65 -8.05
CA GLY A 15 12.74 19.05 -7.99
C GLY A 15 12.90 20.45 -7.41
N LEU A 16 13.80 20.60 -6.44
CA LEU A 16 14.13 21.86 -5.77
C LEU A 16 15.65 22.02 -5.65
N ALA A 17 16.14 23.27 -5.71
CA ALA A 17 17.55 23.52 -5.38
C ALA A 17 17.87 23.19 -3.92
N ALA A 18 17.00 23.64 -3.00
CA ALA A 18 17.00 23.30 -1.59
C ALA A 18 15.61 23.57 -1.00
N LEU A 19 15.25 22.90 0.10
CA LEU A 19 14.01 23.17 0.85
C LEU A 19 14.25 24.30 1.87
N HIS A 20 13.53 25.40 1.70
CA HIS A 20 13.51 26.52 2.67
C HIS A 20 12.14 26.63 3.39
N PRO A 21 11.99 26.09 4.61
CA PRO A 21 10.76 26.20 5.38
C PRO A 21 10.33 27.67 5.60
N GLY A 22 9.04 27.94 5.43
CA GLY A 22 8.48 29.30 5.57
C GLY A 22 8.57 30.17 4.31
N HIS A 23 9.16 29.67 3.22
CA HIS A 23 9.28 30.39 1.95
C HIS A 23 8.37 29.83 0.85
N VAL A 24 7.94 30.69 -0.06
CA VAL A 24 7.33 30.29 -1.33
C VAL A 24 8.43 29.85 -2.28
N GLN A 25 8.37 28.61 -2.75
CA GLN A 25 9.35 28.02 -3.65
C GLN A 25 8.65 27.51 -4.91
N ARG A 26 9.38 27.48 -6.02
CA ARG A 26 8.89 26.95 -7.30
C ARG A 26 9.71 25.71 -7.64
N ALA A 27 9.03 24.63 -7.96
CA ALA A 27 9.68 23.42 -8.45
C ALA A 27 10.32 23.68 -9.82
N GLY A 28 11.53 23.15 -10.03
CA GLY A 28 12.19 23.16 -11.33
C GLY A 28 11.51 22.21 -12.30
N ASP A 29 11.34 20.96 -11.88
CA ASP A 29 10.62 19.91 -12.57
C ASP A 29 9.58 19.25 -11.65
N VAL A 30 8.56 18.64 -12.25
CA VAL A 30 7.53 17.88 -11.55
C VAL A 30 7.25 16.59 -12.30
N THR A 31 7.38 15.47 -11.59
CA THR A 31 6.99 14.15 -12.08
C THR A 31 5.80 13.65 -11.27
N VAL A 32 4.77 13.14 -11.96
CA VAL A 32 3.55 12.60 -11.35
C VAL A 32 3.41 11.15 -11.76
N THR A 33 3.34 10.24 -10.78
CA THR A 33 3.22 8.80 -11.00
C THR A 33 2.21 8.17 -10.05
N PRO A 34 1.58 7.05 -10.41
CA PRO A 34 0.85 6.26 -9.43
C PRO A 34 1.85 5.61 -8.46
N GLY A 35 1.44 5.49 -7.20
CA GLY A 35 2.30 5.00 -6.13
C GLY A 35 1.58 4.11 -5.12
N GLY A 36 2.37 3.66 -4.15
CA GLY A 36 1.94 2.73 -3.09
C GLY A 36 2.78 1.45 -3.10
N LYS A 37 3.09 0.93 -1.91
CA LYS A 37 3.97 -0.25 -1.78
C LYS A 37 3.46 -1.45 -2.58
N GLY A 38 2.16 -1.71 -2.55
CA GLY A 38 1.55 -2.81 -3.33
C GLY A 38 1.77 -2.66 -4.85
N LEU A 39 1.69 -1.44 -5.38
CA LEU A 39 2.01 -1.18 -6.78
C LEU A 39 3.49 -1.42 -7.09
N ASN A 40 4.40 -1.01 -6.20
CA ASN A 40 5.83 -1.28 -6.35
C ASN A 40 6.13 -2.78 -6.36
N VAL A 41 5.47 -3.58 -5.49
CA VAL A 41 5.58 -5.04 -5.54
C VAL A 41 5.05 -5.59 -6.86
N ALA A 42 3.92 -5.08 -7.36
CA ALA A 42 3.34 -5.52 -8.63
C ALA A 42 4.28 -5.23 -9.83
N ARG A 43 4.91 -4.05 -9.83
CA ARG A 43 5.92 -3.67 -10.83
C ARG A 43 7.11 -4.62 -10.80
N VAL A 44 7.68 -4.88 -9.63
CA VAL A 44 8.83 -5.79 -9.48
C VAL A 44 8.48 -7.21 -9.90
N ALA A 45 7.34 -7.73 -9.46
CA ALA A 45 6.88 -9.06 -9.86
C ALA A 45 6.72 -9.17 -11.40
N THR A 46 6.08 -8.17 -12.02
CA THR A 46 5.91 -8.11 -13.49
C THR A 46 7.26 -8.05 -14.21
N ALA A 47 8.21 -7.24 -13.72
CA ALA A 47 9.55 -7.14 -14.29
C ALA A 47 10.35 -8.45 -14.18
N LEU A 48 10.06 -9.29 -13.18
CA LEU A 48 10.64 -10.63 -13.02
C LEU A 48 9.91 -11.70 -13.86
N GLY A 49 8.91 -11.32 -14.65
CA GLY A 49 8.15 -12.23 -15.52
C GLY A 49 6.97 -12.92 -14.82
N GLU A 50 6.65 -12.53 -13.59
CA GLU A 50 5.51 -13.08 -12.86
C GLU A 50 4.21 -12.35 -13.22
N GLN A 51 3.11 -13.10 -13.34
CA GLN A 51 1.79 -12.48 -13.43
C GLN A 51 1.35 -12.00 -12.05
N ALA A 52 1.28 -10.69 -11.87
CA ALA A 52 0.83 -10.05 -10.65
C ALA A 52 -0.50 -9.34 -10.85
N ARG A 53 -1.40 -9.49 -9.87
CA ARG A 53 -2.64 -8.71 -9.77
C ARG A 53 -2.66 -7.95 -8.46
N LEU A 54 -2.97 -6.67 -8.53
CA LEU A 54 -3.07 -5.77 -7.39
C LEU A 54 -4.55 -5.57 -7.03
N VAL A 55 -4.92 -5.74 -5.77
CA VAL A 55 -6.19 -5.29 -5.21
C VAL A 55 -5.94 -4.04 -4.39
N GLY A 56 -6.60 -2.94 -4.72
CA GLY A 56 -6.36 -1.64 -4.10
C GLY A 56 -7.62 -0.80 -4.02
N PHE A 57 -7.73 0.01 -2.96
CA PHE A 57 -8.82 0.97 -2.88
C PHE A 57 -8.60 2.13 -3.86
N THR A 58 -9.69 2.61 -4.45
CA THR A 58 -9.73 3.79 -5.32
C THR A 58 -10.81 4.75 -4.82
N ALA A 59 -10.42 5.95 -4.38
CA ALA A 59 -11.33 6.97 -3.88
C ALA A 59 -11.41 8.18 -4.81
N GLY A 60 -12.63 8.56 -5.19
CA GLY A 60 -12.91 9.82 -5.90
C GLY A 60 -12.21 9.95 -7.25
N HIS A 61 -12.00 11.20 -7.66
CA HIS A 61 -11.39 11.55 -8.94
C HIS A 61 -9.90 11.18 -8.96
N THR A 62 -9.22 11.43 -7.85
CA THR A 62 -7.79 11.14 -7.66
C THR A 62 -7.53 9.64 -7.74
N GLY A 63 -8.38 8.82 -7.12
CA GLY A 63 -8.29 7.36 -7.19
C GLY A 63 -8.58 6.82 -8.60
N ALA A 64 -9.50 7.44 -9.33
CA ALA A 64 -9.74 7.11 -10.74
C ALA A 64 -8.51 7.43 -11.61
N ALA A 65 -7.85 8.57 -11.38
CA ALA A 65 -6.60 8.93 -12.05
C ALA A 65 -5.47 7.94 -11.71
N VAL A 66 -5.34 7.53 -10.44
CA VAL A 66 -4.40 6.48 -10.02
C VAL A 66 -4.64 5.18 -10.79
N ALA A 67 -5.89 4.72 -10.85
CA ALA A 67 -6.24 3.49 -11.56
C ALA A 67 -5.92 3.58 -13.06
N ALA A 68 -6.17 4.73 -13.70
CA ALA A 68 -5.82 4.96 -15.09
C ALA A 68 -4.31 4.89 -15.33
N MET A 69 -3.51 5.58 -14.50
CA MET A 69 -2.05 5.54 -14.62
C MET A 69 -1.48 4.12 -14.37
N ILE A 70 -2.05 3.36 -13.42
CA ILE A 70 -1.67 1.95 -13.19
C ILE A 70 -1.95 1.09 -14.43
N ALA A 71 -3.08 1.33 -15.10
CA ALA A 71 -3.42 0.63 -16.33
C ALA A 71 -2.48 0.99 -17.49
N GLU A 72 -2.03 2.25 -17.59
CA GLU A 72 -1.02 2.68 -18.57
C GLU A 72 0.33 1.97 -18.39
N GLU A 73 0.68 1.59 -17.15
CA GLU A 73 1.86 0.78 -16.83
C GLU A 73 1.67 -0.71 -17.16
N GLY A 74 0.47 -1.15 -17.57
CA GLY A 74 0.16 -2.54 -17.87
C GLY A 74 -0.01 -3.43 -16.63
N VAL A 75 -0.15 -2.83 -15.43
CA VAL A 75 -0.37 -3.58 -14.19
C VAL A 75 -1.86 -3.95 -14.05
N ALA A 76 -2.14 -5.22 -13.79
CA ALA A 76 -3.50 -5.69 -13.56
C ALA A 76 -4.01 -5.23 -12.19
N LEU A 77 -5.00 -4.33 -12.17
CA LEU A 77 -5.64 -3.80 -10.97
C LEU A 77 -7.09 -4.33 -10.84
N SER A 78 -7.44 -4.74 -9.63
CA SER A 78 -8.81 -5.01 -9.18
C SER A 78 -9.19 -3.91 -8.17
N PRO A 79 -9.82 -2.82 -8.65
CA PRO A 79 -10.08 -1.65 -7.82
C PRO A 79 -11.29 -1.87 -6.90
N VAL A 80 -11.20 -1.34 -5.67
CA VAL A 80 -12.31 -1.32 -4.71
C VAL A 80 -12.68 0.14 -4.44
N ALA A 81 -13.87 0.55 -4.86
CA ALA A 81 -14.31 1.93 -4.67
C ALA A 81 -14.68 2.22 -3.20
N TYR A 82 -14.28 3.41 -2.72
CA TYR A 82 -14.71 3.94 -1.43
C TYR A 82 -14.76 5.49 -1.44
N GLY A 83 -15.26 6.08 -0.35
CA GLY A 83 -15.55 7.51 -0.28
C GLY A 83 -14.31 8.40 -0.15
N GLY A 84 -14.46 9.69 -0.51
CA GLY A 84 -13.39 10.70 -0.43
C GLY A 84 -12.52 10.77 -1.69
N GLU A 85 -11.28 11.26 -1.54
CA GLU A 85 -10.29 11.39 -2.61
C GLU A 85 -9.02 10.66 -2.21
N ALA A 86 -8.45 9.83 -3.09
CA ALA A 86 -7.21 9.11 -2.82
C ALA A 86 -6.08 10.08 -2.41
N ARG A 87 -5.19 9.62 -1.52
CA ARG A 87 -4.09 10.45 -1.00
C ARG A 87 -3.08 10.83 -2.08
N CYS A 88 -2.37 11.92 -1.83
CA CYS A 88 -1.14 12.25 -2.53
C CYS A 88 0.08 12.13 -1.59
N ALA A 89 1.24 11.83 -2.17
CA ALA A 89 2.53 12.00 -1.53
C ALA A 89 3.32 13.07 -2.28
N MET A 90 3.78 14.09 -1.57
CA MET A 90 4.70 15.09 -2.09
C MET A 90 6.12 14.70 -1.74
N ILE A 91 6.95 14.49 -2.75
CA ILE A 91 8.35 14.11 -2.63
C ILE A 91 9.17 15.30 -3.11
N LEU A 92 9.77 16.03 -2.17
CA LEU A 92 10.63 17.17 -2.44
C LEU A 92 12.06 16.66 -2.57
N LEU A 93 12.60 16.66 -3.79
CA LEU A 93 13.95 16.19 -4.09
C LEU A 93 14.87 17.39 -4.27
N GLU A 94 15.86 17.54 -3.39
CA GLU A 94 16.85 18.61 -3.41
C GLU A 94 18.04 18.26 -4.35
N ASP A 95 18.68 19.25 -4.96
CA ASP A 95 19.83 19.06 -5.88
C ASP A 95 21.02 18.33 -5.21
N ASP A 96 21.13 18.43 -3.88
CA ASP A 96 22.15 17.73 -3.08
C ASP A 96 21.80 16.26 -2.79
N GLY A 97 20.67 15.77 -3.32
CA GLY A 97 20.18 14.41 -3.19
C GLY A 97 19.34 14.15 -1.93
N ARG A 98 19.13 15.15 -1.06
CA ARG A 98 18.21 15.00 0.08
C ARG A 98 16.76 14.93 -0.41
N SER A 99 15.96 14.16 0.31
CA SER A 99 14.53 14.05 0.04
C SER A 99 13.70 14.34 1.29
N THR A 100 12.66 15.15 1.15
CA THR A 100 11.61 15.32 2.17
C THR A 100 10.29 14.80 1.61
N VAL A 101 9.63 13.90 2.32
CA VAL A 101 8.35 13.31 1.88
C VAL A 101 7.23 13.73 2.82
N VAL A 102 6.17 14.30 2.25
CA VAL A 102 4.93 14.66 2.95
C VAL A 102 3.82 13.76 2.42
N ASN A 103 3.36 12.84 3.27
CA ASN A 103 2.28 11.91 2.92
C ASN A 103 0.95 12.42 3.46
N GLU A 104 -0.05 12.54 2.58
CA GLU A 104 -1.43 12.68 3.03
C GLU A 104 -1.93 11.34 3.59
N PRO A 105 -2.81 11.36 4.60
CA PRO A 105 -3.34 10.12 5.20
C PRO A 105 -4.29 9.38 4.24
N GLY A 106 -4.99 10.11 3.39
CA GLY A 106 -6.14 9.59 2.62
C GLY A 106 -7.43 9.60 3.43
N PRO A 107 -8.58 9.26 2.81
CA PRO A 107 -9.87 9.30 3.45
C PRO A 107 -10.04 8.10 4.37
N ALA A 108 -10.73 8.31 5.49
CA ALA A 108 -11.05 7.26 6.43
C ALA A 108 -12.05 6.27 5.81
N LEU A 109 -11.88 4.99 6.13
CA LEU A 109 -12.83 3.95 5.75
C LEU A 109 -14.17 4.17 6.45
N GLY A 110 -15.25 4.02 5.68
CA GLY A 110 -16.61 3.92 6.19
C GLY A 110 -16.97 2.50 6.61
N GLU A 111 -18.18 2.37 7.17
CA GLU A 111 -18.72 1.06 7.57
C GLU A 111 -18.79 0.10 6.37
N GLY A 112 -18.23 -1.10 6.55
CA GLY A 112 -18.23 -2.15 5.53
C GLY A 112 -17.23 -1.96 4.38
N ASP A 113 -16.48 -0.86 4.33
CA ASP A 113 -15.47 -0.63 3.27
C ASP A 113 -14.39 -1.73 3.28
N TRP A 114 -13.85 -2.03 4.47
CA TRP A 114 -12.87 -3.10 4.64
C TRP A 114 -13.43 -4.48 4.27
N ALA A 115 -14.69 -4.77 4.64
CA ALA A 115 -15.33 -6.03 4.29
C ALA A 115 -15.50 -6.20 2.76
N ARG A 116 -15.78 -5.11 2.03
CA ARG A 116 -15.81 -5.14 0.55
C ARG A 116 -14.42 -5.38 -0.04
N TYR A 117 -13.37 -4.84 0.59
CA TYR A 117 -11.99 -5.08 0.18
C TYR A 117 -11.57 -6.53 0.41
N GLU A 118 -11.86 -7.10 1.59
CA GLU A 118 -11.64 -8.53 1.88
C GLU A 118 -12.35 -9.42 0.86
N ALA A 119 -13.61 -9.11 0.53
CA ALA A 119 -14.37 -9.87 -0.48
C ALA A 119 -13.74 -9.78 -1.88
N ALA A 120 -13.17 -8.62 -2.26
CA ALA A 120 -12.45 -8.48 -3.52
C ALA A 120 -11.15 -9.28 -3.53
N VAL A 121 -10.38 -9.28 -2.44
CA VAL A 121 -9.18 -10.11 -2.29
C VAL A 121 -9.55 -11.59 -2.37
N GLU A 122 -10.61 -12.01 -1.67
CA GLU A 122 -11.10 -13.39 -1.69
C GLU A 122 -11.54 -13.83 -3.09
N ALA A 123 -12.25 -12.97 -3.83
CA ALA A 123 -12.68 -13.27 -5.20
C ALA A 123 -11.50 -13.51 -6.16
N GLU A 124 -10.40 -12.79 -5.98
CA GLU A 124 -9.17 -12.98 -6.77
C GLU A 124 -8.39 -14.22 -6.32
N LEU A 125 -8.38 -14.55 -5.02
CA LEU A 125 -7.79 -15.81 -4.53
C LEU A 125 -8.50 -17.03 -5.09
N CYS A 126 -9.83 -16.98 -5.23
CA CYS A 126 -10.62 -18.04 -5.86
C CYS A 126 -10.19 -18.35 -7.30
N GLN A 127 -9.44 -17.45 -7.96
CA GLN A 127 -8.88 -17.70 -9.30
C GLN A 127 -7.60 -18.56 -9.26
N GLY A 128 -7.15 -19.00 -8.08
CA GLY A 128 -6.02 -19.91 -7.92
C GLY A 128 -4.66 -19.22 -7.77
N ALA A 129 -4.62 -18.00 -7.23
CA ALA A 129 -3.35 -17.35 -6.93
C ALA A 129 -2.59 -18.12 -5.82
N PRO A 130 -1.32 -18.52 -6.04
CA PRO A 130 -0.59 -19.37 -5.10
C PRO A 130 -0.11 -18.65 -3.84
N ALA A 131 -0.12 -17.31 -3.86
CA ALA A 131 0.32 -16.48 -2.75
C ALA A 131 -0.43 -15.14 -2.74
N LEU A 132 -0.69 -14.65 -1.52
CA LEU A 132 -1.16 -13.30 -1.20
C LEU A 132 -0.05 -12.51 -0.53
N VAL A 133 0.32 -11.38 -1.12
CA VAL A 133 1.22 -10.39 -0.49
C VAL A 133 0.41 -9.23 0.06
N CYS A 134 0.40 -9.04 1.37
CA CYS A 134 -0.19 -7.87 2.04
C CYS A 134 0.91 -6.85 2.32
N THR A 135 0.85 -5.65 1.73
CA THR A 135 1.89 -4.64 1.90
C THR A 135 1.35 -3.22 1.78
N GLY A 136 1.99 -2.29 2.47
CA GLY A 136 1.64 -0.88 2.44
C GLY A 136 0.93 -0.43 3.70
N SER A 137 0.83 0.89 3.86
CA SER A 137 -0.08 1.46 4.84
C SER A 137 -1.51 1.14 4.47
N CYS A 138 -2.39 1.15 5.47
CA CYS A 138 -3.83 1.10 5.25
C CYS A 138 -4.42 2.52 5.32
N PRO A 139 -5.59 2.78 4.70
CA PRO A 139 -6.32 4.02 4.92
C PRO A 139 -6.70 4.20 6.41
N PRO A 140 -6.95 5.43 6.89
CA PRO A 140 -7.41 5.66 8.27
C PRO A 140 -8.69 4.89 8.60
N ALA A 141 -8.90 4.59 9.87
CA ALA A 141 -10.03 3.77 10.36
C ALA A 141 -10.08 2.34 9.81
N THR A 142 -8.98 1.83 9.23
CA THR A 142 -8.82 0.41 8.95
C THR A 142 -8.77 -0.39 10.25
N PRO A 143 -9.47 -1.54 10.35
CA PRO A 143 -9.39 -2.41 11.53
C PRO A 143 -7.95 -2.83 11.86
N ASP A 144 -7.62 -2.90 13.15
CA ASP A 144 -6.27 -3.29 13.60
C ASP A 144 -5.90 -4.72 13.18
N ASP A 145 -6.90 -5.58 13.01
CA ASP A 145 -6.77 -6.97 12.57
C ASP A 145 -6.85 -7.15 11.05
N ALA A 146 -6.85 -6.06 10.28
CA ALA A 146 -7.04 -6.07 8.82
C ALA A 146 -6.17 -7.08 8.08
N TYR A 147 -4.85 -7.03 8.25
CA TYR A 147 -3.95 -7.98 7.60
C TYR A 147 -4.03 -9.39 8.20
N ALA A 148 -4.32 -9.53 9.49
CA ALA A 148 -4.57 -10.84 10.11
C ALA A 148 -5.77 -11.55 9.47
N ARG A 149 -6.84 -10.80 9.17
CA ARG A 149 -8.02 -11.32 8.45
C ARG A 149 -7.66 -11.78 7.03
N LEU A 150 -6.83 -11.02 6.31
CA LEU A 150 -6.36 -11.40 4.98
C LEU A 150 -5.46 -12.65 5.00
N VAL A 151 -4.63 -12.83 6.03
CA VAL A 151 -3.85 -14.07 6.24
C VAL A 151 -4.79 -15.27 6.35
N ALA A 152 -5.83 -15.18 7.19
CA ALA A 152 -6.81 -16.24 7.34
C ALA A 152 -7.57 -16.54 6.02
N VAL A 153 -7.88 -15.52 5.22
CA VAL A 153 -8.47 -15.70 3.89
C VAL A 153 -7.50 -16.43 2.95
N ALA A 154 -6.22 -16.05 2.90
CA ALA A 154 -5.22 -16.71 2.07
C ALA A 154 -5.10 -18.21 2.38
N HIS A 155 -4.98 -18.57 3.67
CA HIS A 155 -4.86 -19.97 4.09
C HIS A 155 -6.11 -20.80 3.79
N ARG A 156 -7.31 -20.22 3.94
CA ARG A 156 -8.57 -20.88 3.54
C ARG A 156 -8.59 -21.28 2.06
N HIS A 157 -7.87 -20.54 1.22
CA HIS A 157 -7.73 -20.79 -0.22
C HIS A 157 -6.42 -21.51 -0.59
N GLY A 158 -5.67 -22.00 0.40
CA GLY A 158 -4.42 -22.73 0.18
C GLY A 158 -3.27 -21.87 -0.37
N ALA A 159 -3.38 -20.53 -0.29
CA ALA A 159 -2.36 -19.61 -0.73
C ALA A 159 -1.40 -19.26 0.41
N ALA A 160 -0.11 -19.11 0.10
CA ALA A 160 0.87 -18.61 1.06
C ALA A 160 0.61 -17.13 1.38
N ALA A 161 0.69 -16.75 2.65
CA ALA A 161 0.50 -15.38 3.12
C ALA A 161 1.85 -14.72 3.42
N ILE A 162 2.17 -13.65 2.70
CA ILE A 162 3.39 -12.84 2.87
C ILE A 162 2.98 -11.46 3.32
N VAL A 163 3.49 -10.97 4.45
CA VAL A 163 3.02 -9.70 5.05
C VAL A 163 4.16 -8.73 5.36
N ASP A 164 4.09 -7.53 4.77
CA ASP A 164 4.86 -6.33 5.11
C ASP A 164 3.92 -5.35 5.85
N ALA A 165 3.80 -5.55 7.16
CA ALA A 165 2.93 -4.77 8.03
C ALA A 165 3.69 -3.64 8.73
N ALA A 166 3.02 -2.50 8.91
CA ALA A 166 3.53 -1.46 9.80
C ALA A 166 3.55 -1.95 11.27
N ARG A 167 4.43 -1.35 12.08
CA ARG A 167 4.62 -1.67 13.51
C ARG A 167 3.32 -1.95 14.28
N ALA A 168 2.31 -1.10 14.14
CA ALA A 168 1.06 -1.20 14.91
C ALA A 168 0.25 -2.48 14.62
N GLN A 169 0.38 -3.04 13.40
CA GLN A 169 -0.36 -4.23 12.97
C GLN A 169 0.47 -5.51 13.11
N LEU A 170 1.79 -5.40 13.30
CA LEU A 170 2.71 -6.54 13.22
C LEU A 170 2.41 -7.63 14.27
N ALA A 171 2.07 -7.25 15.50
CA ALA A 171 1.74 -8.22 16.55
C ALA A 171 0.48 -9.05 16.21
N GLY A 172 -0.57 -8.39 15.73
CA GLY A 172 -1.81 -9.07 15.31
C GLY A 172 -1.59 -9.96 14.08
N VAL A 173 -0.77 -9.51 13.14
CA VAL A 173 -0.36 -10.30 11.97
C VAL A 173 0.38 -11.56 12.39
N LEU A 174 1.37 -11.46 13.29
CA LEU A 174 2.13 -12.63 13.75
C LEU A 174 1.24 -13.67 14.44
N ALA A 175 0.27 -13.22 15.23
CA ALA A 175 -0.71 -14.11 15.86
C ALA A 175 -1.59 -14.85 14.84
N ALA A 176 -1.79 -14.29 13.64
CA ALA A 176 -2.51 -14.93 12.55
C ALA A 176 -1.68 -15.98 11.77
N GLY A 177 -0.37 -16.09 12.05
CA GLY A 177 0.50 -17.12 11.51
C GLY A 177 0.82 -17.04 10.01
N PRO A 178 1.19 -15.88 9.44
CA PRO A 178 1.61 -15.78 8.04
C PRO A 178 2.83 -16.66 7.75
N ASP A 179 2.98 -17.08 6.49
CA ASP A 179 4.11 -17.88 6.03
C ASP A 179 5.42 -17.08 6.02
N VAL A 180 5.35 -15.79 5.70
CA VAL A 180 6.49 -14.86 5.72
C VAL A 180 6.08 -13.50 6.26
N VAL A 181 6.92 -12.91 7.10
CA VAL A 181 6.84 -11.48 7.47
C VAL A 181 8.15 -10.78 7.13
N THR A 182 8.08 -9.51 6.74
CA THR A 182 9.28 -8.73 6.34
C THR A 182 9.44 -7.42 7.15
N PRO A 183 9.46 -7.46 8.50
CA PRO A 183 9.67 -6.25 9.29
C PRO A 183 11.09 -5.72 9.10
N ASN A 184 11.25 -4.40 9.20
CA ASN A 184 12.59 -3.84 9.41
C ASN A 184 13.06 -4.07 10.87
N LEU A 185 14.33 -3.78 11.16
CA LEU A 185 14.91 -4.03 12.49
C LEU A 185 14.11 -3.36 13.62
N GLY A 186 13.74 -2.09 13.45
CA GLY A 186 13.00 -1.35 14.47
C GLY A 186 11.53 -1.78 14.61
N GLU A 187 10.94 -2.43 13.61
CA GLU A 187 9.63 -3.08 13.71
C GLU A 187 9.74 -4.42 14.44
N ALA A 188 10.79 -5.19 14.15
CA ALA A 188 11.05 -6.47 14.81
C ALA A 188 11.35 -6.32 16.30
N GLU A 189 12.26 -5.40 16.68
CA GLU A 189 12.61 -5.11 18.07
C GLU A 189 11.37 -4.72 18.89
N ALA A 190 10.51 -3.86 18.35
CA ALA A 190 9.30 -3.40 19.03
C ALA A 190 8.31 -4.52 19.39
N VAL A 191 8.32 -5.63 18.65
CA VAL A 191 7.47 -6.80 18.96
C VAL A 191 8.14 -7.75 19.92
N LEU A 192 9.46 -7.89 19.85
CA LEU A 192 10.24 -8.78 20.71
C LEU A 192 10.38 -8.26 22.14
N ASP A 193 10.57 -6.95 22.30
CA ASP A 193 10.76 -6.32 23.61
C ASP A 193 9.43 -6.10 24.36
N GLY A 194 8.30 -6.44 23.72
CA GLY A 194 6.97 -6.00 24.13
C GLY A 194 6.85 -4.47 24.03
N ALA A 195 5.63 -3.95 24.17
CA ALA A 195 5.46 -2.52 24.43
C ALA A 195 6.13 -2.16 25.76
N ALA A 196 7.44 -1.89 25.74
CA ALA A 196 8.18 -1.44 26.89
C ALA A 196 7.73 -0.01 27.22
N GLY A 197 6.82 0.10 28.19
CA GLY A 197 6.62 1.27 29.07
C GLY A 197 6.09 2.54 28.44
#